data_AF-A0A535UX87-F1
#
_entry.id   AF-A0A535UX87-F1
#
_cell.length_a   1.000
_cell.length_b   1.000
_cell.length_c   1.000
_cell.angle_alpha   90.00
_cell.angle_beta   90.00
_cell.angle_gamma   90.00
#
_symmetry.space_group_name_H-M   'P 1'
#
loop_
_entity.id
_entity.type
_entity.pdbx_description
1 polymer ?
#
loop_
_entity_poly.entity_id
_entity_poly.type
_entity_poly.pdbx_seq_one_letter_code
_entity_poly.pdbx_strand_id
1 'polypeptide(L)'
;MALQQQGMKSIEIADHMGMAPRTVREWLDRGDIPYSGSRKPRTRLIDPYQTYLLERWQQGCHQGVQLERELRTKGYKGSPRAIYRYLETLDALSLSARKSGSPEAPKPLNPLLTLSAPQATWLFFRKLEDLKEEERETLRQLRQMSPHLETAYQ
;
A
#
# COMPACT_ATOMS: atom_id res chain seq x y z
N MET A 1 -1.23 17.65 16.34
CA MET A 1 -1.25 18.60 17.47
C MET A 1 -2.68 18.87 17.99
N ALA A 2 -3.60 17.90 17.97
CA ALA A 2 -4.98 18.10 18.44
C ALA A 2 -5.14 17.90 19.96
N LEU A 3 -4.35 17.01 20.58
CA LEU A 3 -4.45 16.64 22.00
C LEU A 3 -3.92 17.73 22.95
N GLN A 4 -2.93 18.52 22.53
CA GLN A 4 -2.41 19.63 23.35
C GLN A 4 -3.40 20.81 23.39
N GLN A 5 -4.16 21.03 22.32
CA GLN A 5 -5.23 22.03 22.30
C GLN A 5 -6.43 21.64 23.17
N GLN A 6 -6.53 20.37 23.58
CA GLN A 6 -7.51 19.89 24.56
C GLN A 6 -7.05 20.06 26.01
N GLY A 7 -5.89 20.68 26.28
CA GLY A 7 -5.42 20.97 27.64
C GLY A 7 -4.84 19.77 28.41
N MET A 8 -4.64 18.64 27.74
CA MET A 8 -4.11 17.42 28.35
C MET A 8 -2.63 17.56 28.71
N LYS A 9 -2.24 17.01 29.87
CA LYS A 9 -0.84 17.03 30.32
C LYS A 9 -0.03 16.00 29.52
N SER A 10 1.26 16.25 29.33
CA SER A 10 2.16 15.37 28.55
C SER A 10 2.17 13.90 29.02
N ILE A 11 1.84 13.65 30.29
CA ILE A 11 1.74 12.31 30.89
C ILE A 11 0.47 11.59 30.42
N GLU A 12 -0.67 12.27 30.42
CA GLU A 12 -1.95 11.71 29.96
C GLU A 12 -1.91 11.41 28.46
N ILE A 13 -1.25 12.29 27.71
CA ILE A 13 -0.98 12.11 26.29
C ILE A 13 -0.08 10.88 26.06
N ALA A 14 0.88 10.64 26.94
CA ALA A 14 1.80 9.51 26.87
C ALA A 14 1.11 8.18 27.18
N ASP A 15 0.27 8.13 28.22
CA ASP A 15 -0.54 6.96 28.57
C ASP A 15 -1.55 6.62 27.46
N HIS A 16 -2.19 7.64 26.89
CA HIS A 16 -3.13 7.44 25.78
C HIS A 16 -2.46 6.91 24.51
N MET A 17 -1.21 7.33 24.23
CA MET A 17 -0.46 6.91 23.05
C MET A 17 0.50 5.72 23.29
N GLY A 18 0.56 5.19 24.52
CA GLY A 18 1.49 4.10 24.89
C GLY A 18 2.97 4.47 24.68
N MET A 19 3.32 5.74 24.83
CA MET A 19 4.69 6.25 24.63
C MET A 19 5.30 6.72 25.95
N ALA A 20 6.62 6.88 25.99
CA ALA A 20 7.27 7.45 27.17
C ALA A 20 6.95 8.96 27.28
N PRO A 21 6.61 9.49 28.48
CA PRO A 21 6.25 10.89 28.68
C PRO A 21 7.41 11.86 28.35
N ARG A 22 8.65 11.37 28.43
CA ARG A 22 9.84 12.11 27.99
C ARG A 22 9.81 12.37 26.48
N THR A 23 9.49 11.36 25.68
CA THR A 23 9.39 11.44 24.22
C THR A 23 8.29 12.42 23.81
N VAL A 24 7.13 12.35 24.47
CA VAL A 24 6.02 13.28 24.22
C VAL A 24 6.43 14.71 24.56
N ARG A 25 7.11 14.94 25.70
CA ARG A 25 7.65 16.28 26.03
C ARG A 25 8.65 16.78 25.00
N GLU A 26 9.60 15.94 24.59
CA GLU A 26 10.61 16.31 23.58
C GLU A 26 9.95 16.65 22.23
N TRP A 27 8.86 15.97 21.84
CA TRP A 27 8.13 16.29 20.62
C TRP A 27 7.28 17.55 20.75
N LEU A 28 6.67 17.78 21.90
CA LEU A 28 5.91 19.00 22.19
C LEU A 28 6.81 20.24 22.24
N ASP A 29 8.01 20.11 22.83
CA ASP A 29 9.02 21.18 22.89
C ASP A 29 9.59 21.48 21.49
N ARG A 30 9.86 20.45 20.71
CA ARG A 30 10.34 20.58 19.33
C ARG A 30 9.25 21.06 18.35
N GLY A 31 7.97 20.96 18.73
CA GLY A 31 6.81 21.35 17.92
C GLY A 31 6.56 20.46 16.70
N ASP A 32 7.33 19.38 16.53
CA ASP A 32 7.23 18.45 15.41
C ASP A 32 7.53 17.02 15.91
N ILE A 33 6.82 16.05 15.35
CA ILE A 33 7.06 14.64 15.58
C ILE A 33 8.17 14.26 14.60
N PRO A 34 9.36 13.81 15.05
CA PRO A 34 10.41 13.37 14.15
C PRO A 34 9.90 12.16 13.37
N TYR A 35 9.31 12.42 12.20
CA TYR A 35 8.97 11.40 11.25
C TYR A 35 10.29 10.81 10.79
N SER A 36 10.65 9.65 11.36
CA SER A 36 11.70 8.81 10.81
C SER A 36 11.19 8.32 9.48
N GLY A 37 11.36 9.15 8.44
CA GLY A 37 10.90 8.83 7.10
C GLY A 37 11.40 7.47 6.65
N SER A 38 10.68 6.87 5.70
CA SER A 38 11.12 5.63 5.09
C SER A 38 12.59 5.75 4.69
N ARG A 39 13.40 4.76 5.08
CA ARG A 39 14.84 4.77 4.82
C ARG A 39 15.08 5.03 3.34
N LYS A 40 15.93 6.02 3.03
CA LYS A 40 16.33 6.28 1.65
C LYS A 40 16.85 4.97 1.03
N PRO A 41 16.35 4.58 -0.15
CA PRO A 41 16.81 3.37 -0.81
C PRO A 41 18.32 3.47 -1.04
N ARG A 42 19.05 2.43 -0.66
CA ARG A 42 20.49 2.35 -0.86
C ARG A 42 20.79 2.27 -2.36
N THR A 43 21.80 3.02 -2.80
CA THR A 43 22.33 2.94 -4.16
C THR A 43 22.80 1.52 -4.44
N ARG A 44 22.28 0.92 -5.52
CA ARG A 44 22.62 -0.43 -5.95
C ARG A 44 23.63 -0.34 -7.09
N LEU A 45 24.48 -1.36 -7.21
CA LEU A 45 25.46 -1.47 -8.32
C LEU A 45 24.82 -1.50 -9.71
N ILE A 46 23.52 -1.84 -9.78
CA ILE A 46 22.76 -1.86 -11.03
C ILE A 46 22.26 -0.47 -11.44
N ASP A 47 22.19 0.50 -10.53
CA ASP A 47 21.59 1.81 -10.79
C ASP A 47 22.19 2.53 -12.01
N PRO A 48 23.53 2.53 -12.21
CA PRO A 48 24.13 3.14 -13.41
C PRO A 48 23.78 2.42 -14.73
N TYR A 49 23.38 1.15 -14.67
CA TYR A 49 23.07 0.32 -15.82
C TYR A 49 21.56 0.24 -16.11
N GLN A 50 20.72 0.82 -15.25
CA GLN A 50 19.26 0.81 -15.41
C GLN A 50 18.82 1.47 -16.72
N THR A 51 19.41 2.63 -17.06
CA THR A 51 19.10 3.33 -18.32
C THR A 51 19.38 2.46 -19.53
N TYR A 52 20.55 1.79 -19.56
CA TYR A 52 20.90 0.88 -20.64
C TYR A 52 19.96 -0.32 -20.73
N LEU A 53 19.61 -0.92 -19.59
CA LEU A 53 18.66 -2.03 -19.54
C LEU A 53 17.28 -1.60 -20.06
N LEU A 54 16.82 -0.40 -19.72
CA LEU A 54 15.55 0.15 -20.19
C LEU A 54 15.55 0.38 -21.72
N GLU A 55 16.63 0.93 -22.28
CA GLU A 55 16.78 1.10 -23.73
C GLU A 55 16.72 -0.25 -24.46
N ARG A 56 17.44 -1.27 -23.97
CA ARG A 56 17.41 -2.62 -24.56
C ARG A 56 16.04 -3.27 -24.42
N TRP A 57 15.35 -3.03 -23.30
CA TRP A 57 14.00 -3.51 -23.07
C TRP A 57 12.99 -2.92 -24.07
N GLN A 58 13.09 -1.62 -24.34
CA GLN A 58 12.27 -0.92 -25.34
C GLN A 58 12.57 -1.38 -26.77
N GLN A 59 13.81 -1.77 -27.06
CA GLN A 59 14.20 -2.39 -28.32
C GLN A 59 13.68 -3.83 -28.50
N GLY A 60 12.99 -4.39 -27.51
CA GLY A 60 12.45 -5.76 -27.55
C GLY A 60 13.46 -6.84 -27.13
N CYS A 61 14.62 -6.47 -26.60
CA CYS A 61 15.57 -7.44 -26.04
C CYS A 61 15.13 -7.84 -24.62
N HIS A 62 14.31 -8.88 -24.51
CA HIS A 62 13.80 -9.38 -23.22
C HIS A 62 14.61 -10.56 -22.66
N GLN A 63 15.61 -11.04 -23.41
CA GLN A 63 16.41 -12.19 -23.02
C GLN A 63 17.42 -11.82 -21.91
N GLY A 64 17.07 -12.12 -20.66
CA GLY A 64 17.88 -11.76 -19.49
C GLY A 64 19.33 -12.26 -19.52
N VAL A 65 19.58 -13.45 -20.08
CA VAL A 65 20.95 -14.01 -20.25
C VAL A 65 21.79 -13.17 -21.22
N GLN A 66 21.18 -12.65 -22.27
CA GLN A 66 21.86 -11.79 -23.23
C GLN A 66 22.20 -10.45 -22.58
N LEU A 67 21.24 -9.85 -21.86
CA LEU A 67 21.45 -8.60 -21.13
C LEU A 67 22.54 -8.75 -20.06
N GLU A 68 22.57 -9.87 -19.33
CA GLU A 68 23.64 -10.14 -18.36
C GLU A 68 25.02 -10.14 -19.03
N ARG A 69 25.17 -10.82 -20.17
CA ARG A 69 26.43 -10.88 -20.89
C ARG A 69 26.87 -9.49 -21.38
N GLU A 70 25.93 -8.71 -21.91
CA GLU A 70 26.18 -7.32 -22.31
C GLU A 70 26.62 -6.44 -21.13
N LEU A 71 25.96 -6.58 -19.97
CA LEU A 71 26.33 -5.85 -18.75
C LEU A 71 27.72 -6.26 -18.24
N ARG A 72 28.04 -7.56 -18.26
CA ARG A 72 29.38 -8.05 -17.87
C ARG A 72 30.47 -7.48 -18.77
N THR A 73 30.26 -7.44 -20.08
CA THR A 73 31.20 -6.83 -21.03
C THR A 73 31.38 -5.34 -20.77
N LYS A 74 30.33 -4.65 -20.31
CA LYS A 74 30.39 -3.24 -19.90
C LYS A 74 31.02 -3.00 -18.52
N GLY A 75 31.46 -4.05 -17.83
CA GLY A 75 32.14 -3.95 -16.53
C GLY A 75 31.23 -4.08 -15.32
N TYR A 76 30.02 -4.63 -15.47
CA TYR A 76 29.14 -4.91 -14.33
C TYR A 76 29.74 -6.00 -13.44
N LYS A 77 29.97 -5.66 -12.17
CA LYS A 77 30.53 -6.57 -11.13
C LYS A 77 29.48 -7.06 -10.12
N GLY A 78 28.22 -6.69 -10.31
CA GLY A 78 27.14 -7.06 -9.39
C GLY A 78 26.60 -8.47 -9.63
N SER A 79 25.63 -8.87 -8.81
CA SER A 79 24.97 -10.18 -8.95
C SER A 79 24.04 -10.20 -10.16
N PRO A 80 23.97 -11.31 -10.93
CA PRO A 80 22.96 -11.49 -11.98
C PRO A 80 21.54 -11.40 -11.44
N ARG A 81 21.31 -11.83 -10.20
CA ARG A 81 19.98 -11.79 -9.57
C ARG A 81 19.44 -10.36 -9.44
N ALA A 82 20.32 -9.36 -9.32
CA ALA A 82 19.90 -7.97 -9.31
C ALA A 82 19.40 -7.50 -10.69
N ILE A 83 19.99 -8.02 -11.78
CA ILE A 83 19.55 -7.78 -13.15
C ILE A 83 18.17 -8.40 -13.35
N TYR A 84 18.00 -9.68 -13.04
CA TYR A 84 16.70 -10.36 -13.17
C TYR A 84 15.60 -9.66 -12.39
N ARG A 85 15.86 -9.25 -11.14
CA ARG A 85 14.89 -8.47 -10.34
C ARG A 85 14.50 -7.15 -10.99
N TYR A 86 15.44 -6.47 -11.65
CA TYR A 86 15.13 -5.24 -12.37
C TYR A 86 14.29 -5.52 -13.63
N LEU A 87 14.62 -6.58 -14.37
CA LEU A 87 13.84 -7.02 -15.53
C LEU A 87 12.41 -7.44 -15.14
N GLU A 88 12.24 -8.16 -14.03
CA GLU A 88 10.92 -8.49 -13.47
C GLU A 88 10.10 -7.22 -13.16
N THR A 89 10.73 -6.16 -12.65
CA THR A 89 10.01 -4.89 -12.43
C THR A 89 9.60 -4.22 -13.73
N LEU A 90 10.43 -4.29 -14.78
CA LEU A 90 10.07 -3.75 -16.11
C LEU A 90 8.95 -4.57 -16.75
N ASP A 91 8.96 -5.89 -16.59
CA ASP A 91 7.89 -6.75 -17.09
C ASP A 91 6.58 -6.52 -16.34
N ALA A 92 6.61 -6.45 -15.00
CA ALA A 92 5.44 -6.11 -14.20
C ALA A 92 4.84 -4.74 -14.59
N LEU A 93 5.69 -3.74 -14.87
CA LEU A 93 5.24 -2.44 -15.36
C LEU A 93 4.66 -2.54 -16.77
N SER A 94 5.25 -3.32 -17.67
CA SER A 94 4.73 -3.56 -19.02
C SER A 94 3.39 -4.31 -19.02
N LEU A 95 3.26 -5.34 -18.19
CA LEU A 95 2.04 -6.12 -17.99
C LEU A 95 0.96 -5.27 -17.33
N SER A 96 1.32 -4.45 -16.34
CA SER A 96 0.38 -3.53 -15.70
C SER A 96 -0.07 -2.43 -16.65
N ALA A 97 0.82 -1.92 -17.51
CA ALA A 97 0.46 -0.97 -18.56
C ALA A 97 -0.50 -1.59 -19.60
N ARG A 98 -0.26 -2.86 -19.97
CA ARG A 98 -1.17 -3.64 -20.81
C ARG A 98 -2.52 -3.87 -20.13
N LYS A 99 -2.54 -4.08 -18.81
CA LYS A 99 -3.76 -4.27 -18.02
C LYS A 99 -4.53 -2.97 -17.78
N SER A 100 -3.85 -1.82 -17.68
CA SER A 100 -4.50 -0.50 -17.61
C SER A 100 -5.09 -0.02 -18.94
N GLY A 101 -4.72 -0.66 -20.06
CA GLY A 101 -5.35 -0.45 -21.37
C GLY A 101 -6.54 -1.38 -21.65
N SER A 102 -6.91 -2.25 -20.71
CA SER A 102 -8.06 -3.15 -20.85
C SER A 102 -9.23 -2.60 -20.02
N PRO A 103 -10.40 -2.32 -20.62
CA PRO A 103 -11.58 -1.99 -19.85
C PRO A 103 -11.96 -3.21 -19.01
N GLU A 104 -12.02 -3.00 -17.70
CA GLU A 104 -12.84 -3.75 -16.75
C GLU A 104 -12.68 -5.28 -16.77
N ALA A 105 -11.83 -5.80 -15.86
CA ALA A 105 -11.99 -7.19 -15.42
C ALA A 105 -13.45 -7.40 -14.95
N PRO A 106 -14.08 -8.55 -15.26
CA PRO A 106 -15.48 -8.76 -14.90
C PRO A 106 -15.61 -8.63 -13.38
N LYS A 107 -16.36 -7.61 -12.95
CA LYS A 107 -16.83 -7.50 -11.57
C LYS A 107 -17.46 -8.85 -11.21
N PRO A 108 -17.05 -9.50 -10.11
CA PRO A 108 -17.70 -10.73 -9.70
C PRO A 108 -19.20 -10.44 -9.56
N LEU A 109 -20.04 -11.37 -10.04
CA LEU A 109 -21.49 -11.27 -10.08
C LEU A 109 -22.14 -11.05 -8.70
N ASN A 110 -21.37 -11.06 -7.61
CA ASN A 110 -21.81 -10.80 -6.25
C ASN A 110 -20.92 -9.73 -5.57
N PRO A 111 -21.43 -8.51 -5.33
CA PRO A 111 -20.70 -7.46 -4.59
C PRO A 111 -20.44 -7.82 -3.12
N LEU A 112 -21.06 -8.89 -2.61
CA LEU A 112 -20.92 -9.35 -1.23
C LEU A 112 -19.70 -10.27 -1.03
N LEU A 113 -19.14 -10.85 -2.09
CA LEU A 113 -17.90 -11.63 -2.02
C LEU A 113 -16.64 -10.75 -1.99
N THR A 114 -16.81 -9.45 -2.31
CA THR A 114 -15.74 -8.45 -2.22
C THR A 114 -15.71 -7.72 -0.88
N LEU A 115 -16.73 -7.87 -0.04
CA LEU A 115 -16.79 -7.19 1.25
C LEU A 115 -15.88 -7.86 2.27
N SER A 116 -14.84 -7.14 2.68
CA SER A 116 -13.98 -7.55 3.78
C SER A 116 -14.73 -7.42 5.11
N ALA A 117 -14.44 -8.28 6.10
CA ALA A 117 -15.02 -8.20 7.44
C ALA A 117 -15.02 -6.77 8.04
N PRO A 118 -13.92 -5.99 8.03
CA PRO A 118 -13.92 -4.60 8.49
C PRO A 118 -14.84 -3.67 7.69
N GLN A 119 -15.06 -3.93 6.40
CA GLN A 119 -15.96 -3.14 5.56
C GLN A 119 -17.42 -3.40 5.93
N ALA A 120 -17.77 -4.66 6.21
CA ALA A 120 -19.09 -5.00 6.75
C ALA A 120 -19.29 -4.38 8.15
N THR A 121 -18.30 -4.47 9.05
CA THR A 121 -18.37 -3.85 10.38
C THR A 121 -18.55 -2.34 10.27
N TRP A 122 -17.82 -1.67 9.37
CA TRP A 122 -17.95 -0.23 9.15
C TRP A 122 -19.34 0.18 8.63
N LEU A 123 -19.97 -0.64 7.78
CA LEU A 123 -21.35 -0.43 7.33
C LEU A 123 -22.38 -0.55 8.47
N PHE A 124 -22.13 -1.40 9.47
CA PHE A 124 -23.01 -1.54 10.65
C PHE A 124 -22.85 -0.40 11.66
N PHE A 125 -21.64 0.11 11.86
CA PHE A 125 -21.37 1.17 12.85
C PHE A 125 -21.76 2.58 12.40
N ARG A 126 -22.02 2.80 11.11
CA ARG A 126 -22.38 4.12 10.57
C ARG A 126 -23.90 4.31 10.57
N LYS A 127 -24.37 5.52 10.93
CA LYS A 127 -25.80 5.87 10.91
C LYS A 127 -26.36 5.66 9.49
N LEU A 128 -27.41 4.84 9.36
CA LEU A 128 -28.10 4.47 8.10
C LEU A 128 -28.49 5.66 7.21
N GLU A 129 -28.68 6.82 7.81
CA GLU A 129 -29.10 8.06 7.16
C GLU A 129 -28.02 8.64 6.23
N ASP A 130 -26.74 8.33 6.49
CA ASP A 130 -25.57 8.83 5.76
C ASP A 130 -25.05 7.85 4.68
N LEU A 131 -25.67 6.66 4.56
CA LEU A 131 -25.29 5.64 3.58
C LEU A 131 -25.91 5.92 2.21
N LYS A 132 -25.12 5.74 1.15
CA LYS A 132 -25.58 5.81 -0.25
C LYS A 132 -26.54 4.66 -0.56
N GLU A 133 -27.39 4.81 -1.59
CA GLU A 133 -28.39 3.80 -1.96
C GLU A 133 -27.78 2.41 -2.23
N GLU A 134 -26.62 2.36 -2.89
CA GLU A 134 -25.87 1.13 -3.15
C GLU A 134 -25.43 0.41 -1.87
N GLU A 135 -25.02 1.18 -0.84
CA GLU A 135 -24.58 0.66 0.44
C GLU A 135 -25.77 0.15 1.28
N ARG A 136 -26.93 0.82 1.15
CA ARG A 136 -28.18 0.38 1.79
C ARG A 136 -28.69 -0.93 1.22
N GLU A 137 -28.62 -1.10 -0.09
CA GLU A 137 -29.00 -2.35 -0.74
C GLU A 137 -28.07 -3.50 -0.34
N THR A 138 -26.77 -3.21 -0.27
CA THR A 138 -25.74 -4.13 0.23
C THR A 138 -26.02 -4.60 1.67
N LEU A 139 -26.38 -3.66 2.57
CA LEU A 139 -26.74 -3.97 3.96
C LEU A 139 -28.02 -4.81 4.02
N ARG A 140 -29.03 -4.48 3.21
CA ARG A 140 -30.29 -5.25 3.12
C ARG A 140 -30.04 -6.69 2.71
N GLN A 141 -29.20 -6.93 1.71
CA GLN A 141 -28.85 -8.28 1.27
C GLN A 141 -28.05 -9.05 2.34
N LEU A 142 -27.14 -8.37 3.04
CA LEU A 142 -26.35 -8.96 4.13
C LEU A 142 -27.24 -9.36 5.32
N ARG A 143 -28.27 -8.57 5.62
CA ARG A 143 -29.28 -8.87 6.65
C ARG A 143 -30.19 -10.04 6.27
N GLN A 144 -30.51 -10.20 4.98
CA GLN A 144 -31.32 -11.33 4.50
C GLN A 144 -30.59 -12.68 4.58
N MET A 145 -29.28 -12.71 4.30
CA MET A 145 -28.51 -13.96 4.32
C MET A 145 -28.08 -14.41 5.72
N SER A 146 -28.03 -13.49 6.68
CA SER A 146 -27.43 -13.75 8.00
C SER A 146 -28.31 -13.18 9.13
N PRO A 147 -29.43 -13.86 9.46
CA PRO A 147 -30.29 -13.46 10.58
C PRO A 147 -29.58 -13.50 11.95
N HIS A 148 -28.42 -14.17 12.06
CA HIS A 148 -27.63 -14.26 13.29
C HIS A 148 -26.68 -13.07 13.54
N LEU A 149 -26.49 -12.16 12.57
CA LEU A 149 -25.57 -11.03 12.75
C LEU A 149 -26.14 -9.91 13.64
N GLU A 150 -27.46 -9.80 13.77
CA GLU A 150 -28.05 -8.81 14.70
C GLU A 150 -27.78 -9.15 16.17
N THR A 151 -27.63 -10.43 16.51
CA THR A 151 -27.48 -10.86 17.91
C THR A 151 -26.08 -10.57 18.46
N ALA A 152 -25.07 -10.40 17.60
CA ALA A 152 -23.68 -10.20 17.99
C ALA A 152 -23.29 -8.73 18.23
N TYR A 153 -24.14 -7.76 17.85
CA TYR A 153 -23.82 -6.33 17.84
C TYR A 153 -24.83 -5.45 18.60
N GLN A 154 -25.58 -6.02 19.56
CA GLN A 154 -26.29 -5.22 20.59
C GLN A 154 -25.29 -4.55 21.54
#